data_AF-A0A1F8W281-F1
#
_entry.id   AF-A0A1F8W281-F1
#
_cell.length_a   1.000
_cell.length_b   1.000
_cell.length_c   1.000
_cell.angle_alpha   90.00
_cell.angle_beta   90.00
_cell.angle_gamma   90.00
#
_symmetry.space_group_name_H-M   'P 1'
#
loop_
_entity.id
_entity.type
_entity.pdbx_description
1 polymer ?
#
loop_
_entity_poly.entity_id
_entity_poly.type
_entity_poly.pdbx_seq_one_letter_code
_entity_poly.pdbx_strand_id
1 'polypeptide(L)'
;MADDMKSYLRGRQMQLKTIETVSVVHQIKCDRCGSMAERGGFDFHRMTSIGFNAGYDSIFGDGNRVDLDLCEPCLRDTLGTWLRVTHAQTSLDAQLASFRPEVHGGEFPSNE
;
A
#
# COMPACT_ATOMS: atom_id res chain seq x y z
N MET A 1 -52.02 3.28 -17.02
CA MET A 1 -51.46 2.33 -16.03
C MET A 1 -50.22 1.57 -16.53
N ALA A 2 -49.98 1.42 -17.84
CA ALA A 2 -48.77 0.75 -18.36
C ALA A 2 -47.55 1.70 -18.56
N ASP A 3 -47.77 3.02 -18.58
CA ASP A 3 -46.71 3.99 -18.88
C ASP A 3 -45.86 4.38 -17.67
N ASP A 4 -46.39 4.28 -16.44
CA ASP A 4 -45.65 4.62 -15.22
C ASP A 4 -44.57 3.59 -14.85
N MET A 5 -44.75 2.32 -15.22
CA MET A 5 -43.81 1.24 -14.93
C MET A 5 -42.56 1.24 -15.84
N LYS A 6 -42.59 1.98 -16.95
CA LYS A 6 -41.41 2.19 -17.82
C LYS A 6 -40.47 3.27 -17.28
N SER A 7 -40.95 4.10 -16.34
CA SER A 7 -40.16 5.19 -15.77
C SER A 7 -39.19 4.73 -14.68
N TYR A 8 -39.52 3.65 -13.95
CA TYR A 8 -38.72 3.12 -12.84
C TYR A 8 -37.47 2.35 -13.29
N LEU A 9 -37.44 1.90 -14.55
CA LEU A 9 -36.29 1.20 -15.16
C LEU A 9 -35.39 2.13 -15.99
N ARG A 10 -35.52 3.46 -15.84
CA ARG A 10 -34.58 4.41 -16.47
C ARG A 10 -33.23 4.31 -15.77
N GLY A 11 -32.46 3.33 -16.25
CA GLY A 11 -31.12 3.01 -15.83
C GLY A 11 -30.25 4.25 -15.80
N ARG A 12 -29.55 4.42 -14.68
CA ARG A 12 -28.42 5.33 -14.58
C ARG A 12 -27.43 4.95 -15.69
N GLN A 13 -27.38 5.74 -16.76
CA GLN A 13 -26.37 5.58 -17.79
C GLN A 13 -25.01 5.90 -17.18
N MET A 14 -24.13 4.89 -17.06
CA MET A 14 -22.72 5.12 -16.77
C MET A 14 -22.10 5.84 -17.97
N GLN A 15 -21.93 7.15 -17.86
CA GLN A 15 -21.16 7.94 -18.82
C GLN A 15 -19.68 7.83 -18.46
N LEU A 16 -18.92 7.05 -19.23
CA LEU A 16 -17.45 7.02 -19.14
C LEU A 16 -16.90 8.36 -19.63
N LYS A 17 -16.25 9.13 -18.74
CA LYS A 17 -15.67 10.44 -19.09
C LYS A 17 -14.37 10.32 -19.88
N THR A 18 -13.47 9.44 -19.43
CA THR A 18 -12.12 9.28 -20.01
C THR A 18 -11.61 7.87 -19.71
N ILE A 19 -10.90 7.26 -20.67
CA ILE A 19 -10.15 6.00 -20.49
C ILE A 19 -8.67 6.35 -20.60
N GLU A 20 -7.92 6.07 -19.54
CA GLU A 20 -6.46 6.24 -19.51
C GLU A 20 -5.79 4.87 -19.36
N THR A 21 -4.78 4.63 -20.19
CA THR A 21 -3.95 3.43 -20.09
C THR A 21 -2.88 3.65 -19.03
N VAL A 22 -3.02 2.97 -17.89
CA VAL A 22 -2.01 2.97 -16.83
C VAL A 22 -1.24 1.65 -16.86
N SER A 23 0.09 1.73 -16.84
CA SER A 23 0.93 0.55 -16.62
C SER A 23 0.87 0.19 -15.13
N VAL A 24 0.60 -1.08 -14.85
CA VAL A 24 0.55 -1.60 -13.47
C VAL A 24 1.45 -2.82 -13.34
N VAL A 25 2.07 -2.98 -12.18
CA VAL A 25 2.82 -4.18 -11.84
C VAL A 25 1.83 -5.31 -11.60
N HIS A 26 1.81 -6.31 -12.49
CA HIS A 26 0.91 -7.46 -12.38
C HIS A 26 1.43 -8.54 -11.44
N GLN A 27 2.75 -8.68 -11.31
CA GLN A 27 3.39 -9.70 -10.50
C GLN A 27 4.75 -9.23 -10.02
N ILE A 28 5.14 -9.63 -8.82
CA ILE A 28 6.47 -9.39 -8.23
C ILE A 28 7.07 -10.75 -7.85
N LYS A 29 8.37 -10.93 -8.06
CA LYS A 29 9.10 -12.15 -7.67
C LYS A 29 10.10 -11.80 -6.57
N CYS A 30 10.14 -12.61 -5.50
CA CYS A 30 11.18 -12.50 -4.49
C CYS A 30 12.53 -12.94 -5.06
N ASP A 31 13.55 -12.08 -4.99
CA ASP A 31 14.89 -12.37 -5.52
C ASP A 31 15.63 -13.44 -4.71
N ARG A 32 15.27 -13.62 -3.44
CA ARG A 32 15.91 -14.61 -2.55
C ARG A 32 15.33 -16.02 -2.71
N CYS A 33 14.01 -16.18 -2.58
CA CYS A 33 13.38 -17.51 -2.60
C CYS A 33 12.65 -17.84 -3.91
N GLY A 34 12.50 -16.87 -4.81
CA GLY A 34 11.83 -17.05 -6.10
C GLY A 34 10.31 -17.10 -6.05
N SER A 35 9.68 -16.92 -4.88
CA SER A 35 8.22 -16.91 -4.75
C SER A 35 7.62 -15.76 -5.56
N MET A 36 6.51 -16.02 -6.25
CA MET A 36 5.79 -15.02 -7.03
C MET A 36 4.55 -14.55 -6.28
N ALA A 37 4.28 -13.26 -6.35
CA ALA A 37 3.09 -12.64 -5.79
C ALA A 37 2.35 -11.88 -6.90
N GLU A 38 1.09 -12.22 -7.10
CA GLU A 38 0.23 -11.63 -8.14
C GLU A 38 -0.60 -10.47 -7.59
N ARG A 39 -0.80 -9.46 -8.42
CA ARG A 39 -1.56 -8.26 -8.07
C ARG A 39 -2.99 -8.62 -7.68
N GLY A 40 -3.40 -8.18 -6.49
CA GLY A 40 -4.70 -8.51 -5.90
C GLY A 40 -4.68 -9.75 -5.01
N GLY A 41 -3.58 -10.50 -4.98
CA GLY A 41 -3.32 -11.54 -3.98
C GLY A 41 -2.81 -10.95 -2.66
N PHE A 42 -3.06 -11.66 -1.56
CA PHE A 42 -2.58 -11.25 -0.23
C PHE A 42 -1.06 -11.10 -0.16
N ASP A 43 -0.31 -11.98 -0.83
CA ASP A 43 1.14 -11.97 -0.80
C ASP A 43 1.76 -10.77 -1.54
N PHE A 44 1.03 -10.14 -2.47
CA PHE A 44 1.52 -8.96 -3.18
C PHE A 44 1.73 -7.78 -2.23
N HIS A 45 0.84 -7.63 -1.25
CA HIS A 45 0.95 -6.59 -0.22
C HIS A 45 2.06 -6.88 0.81
N ARG A 46 2.65 -8.08 0.77
CA ARG A 46 3.73 -8.53 1.67
C ARG A 46 5.10 -8.49 0.99
N MET A 47 5.16 -7.99 -0.24
CA MET A 47 6.42 -7.75 -0.96
C MET A 47 6.99 -6.39 -0.57
N THR A 48 8.30 -6.36 -0.35
CA THR A 48 9.07 -5.13 -0.16
C THR A 48 10.02 -4.94 -1.33
N SER A 49 9.86 -3.82 -2.03
CA SER A 49 10.70 -3.43 -3.17
C SER A 49 11.61 -2.26 -2.77
N ILE A 50 12.91 -2.43 -2.97
CA ILE A 50 13.93 -1.39 -2.78
C ILE A 50 14.44 -1.02 -4.16
N GLY A 51 14.54 0.28 -4.43
CA GLY A 51 15.02 0.75 -5.72
C GLY A 51 15.60 2.15 -5.64
N PHE A 52 16.91 2.29 -5.91
CA PHE A 52 17.59 3.58 -5.90
C PHE A 52 18.76 3.64 -6.90
N ASN A 53 19.19 4.86 -7.25
CA ASN A 53 20.40 5.07 -8.06
C ASN A 53 21.56 5.38 -7.12
N ALA A 54 22.68 4.70 -7.33
CA ALA A 54 23.90 4.87 -6.58
C ALA A 54 24.53 6.26 -6.85
N GLY A 55 24.99 6.91 -5.79
CA GLY A 55 25.68 8.20 -5.86
C GLY A 55 27.14 8.07 -6.28
N TYR A 56 27.86 9.19 -6.23
CA TYR A 56 29.30 9.26 -6.49
C TYR A 56 30.11 8.46 -5.45
N ASP A 57 31.14 7.75 -5.90
CA ASP A 57 31.99 6.85 -5.13
C ASP A 57 31.22 5.76 -4.37
N SER A 58 30.10 5.30 -4.94
CA SER A 58 29.30 4.25 -4.32
C SER A 58 29.96 2.88 -4.47
N ILE A 59 29.85 2.04 -3.43
CA ILE A 59 30.27 0.62 -3.51
C ILE A 59 29.52 -0.17 -4.59
N PHE A 60 28.37 0.32 -5.05
CA PHE A 60 27.57 -0.28 -6.12
C PHE A 60 27.96 0.25 -7.52
N GLY A 61 28.91 1.18 -7.59
CA GLY A 61 29.32 1.88 -8.79
C GLY A 61 28.48 3.13 -9.07
N ASP A 62 29.12 4.19 -9.55
CA ASP A 62 28.50 5.51 -9.74
C ASP A 62 27.36 5.48 -10.77
N GLY A 63 26.20 6.00 -10.37
CA GLY A 63 25.02 6.11 -11.23
C GLY A 63 24.28 4.78 -11.48
N ASN A 64 24.77 3.67 -10.93
CA ASN A 64 24.14 2.37 -11.13
C ASN A 64 22.79 2.28 -10.42
N ARG A 65 21.83 1.61 -11.07
CA ARG A 65 20.54 1.27 -10.47
C ARG A 65 20.70 0.04 -9.57
N VAL A 66 20.23 0.15 -8.34
CA VAL A 66 20.13 -0.96 -7.39
C VAL A 66 18.66 -1.23 -7.12
N ASP A 67 18.20 -2.43 -7.46
CA ASP A 67 16.85 -2.91 -7.20
C ASP A 67 16.89 -4.23 -6.43
N LEU A 68 15.90 -4.47 -5.56
CA LEU A 68 15.74 -5.69 -4.79
C LEU A 68 14.28 -5.88 -4.37
N ASP A 69 13.73 -7.06 -4.64
CA ASP A 69 12.38 -7.47 -4.23
C ASP A 69 12.45 -8.64 -3.24
N LEU A 70 11.89 -8.46 -2.03
CA LEU A 70 11.85 -9.50 -1.00
C LEU A 70 10.43 -9.75 -0.49
N CYS A 71 10.05 -11.01 -0.34
CA CYS A 71 8.87 -11.38 0.43
C CYS A 71 9.13 -11.19 1.93
N GLU A 72 8.08 -10.93 2.71
CA GLU A 72 8.15 -10.67 4.16
C GLU A 72 9.03 -11.67 4.94
N PRO A 73 8.94 -13.01 4.74
CA PRO A 73 9.86 -13.95 5.40
C PRO A 73 11.33 -13.70 5.02
N CYS A 74 11.61 -13.50 3.73
CA CYS A 74 12.97 -13.23 3.26
C CYS A 74 13.49 -11.88 3.72
N LEU A 75 12.64 -10.86 3.81
CA LEU A 75 12.97 -9.57 4.41
C LEU A 75 13.42 -9.75 5.86
N ARG A 76 12.62 -10.47 6.66
CA ARG A 76 12.94 -10.76 8.06
C ARG A 76 14.22 -11.56 8.20
N ASP A 77 14.42 -12.59 7.39
CA ASP A 77 15.62 -13.43 7.49
C ASP A 77 16.89 -12.70 7.04
N THR A 78 16.78 -11.82 6.05
CA THR A 78 17.94 -11.12 5.46
C THR A 78 18.34 -9.91 6.30
N LEU A 79 17.36 -9.08 6.70
CA LEU A 79 17.62 -7.85 7.44
C LEU A 79 17.48 -8.03 8.96
N GLY A 80 16.68 -8.98 9.41
CA GLY A 80 16.61 -9.48 10.78
C GLY A 80 16.70 -8.39 11.84
N THR A 81 17.81 -8.40 12.58
CA THR A 81 18.07 -7.54 13.73
C THR A 81 18.25 -6.06 13.36
N TRP A 82 18.47 -5.72 12.09
CA TRP A 82 18.53 -4.34 11.63
C TRP A 82 17.14 -3.72 11.39
N LEU A 83 16.09 -4.55 11.32
CA LEU A 83 14.72 -4.06 11.21
C LEU A 83 14.26 -3.46 12.55
N ARG A 84 13.82 -2.20 12.50
CA ARG A 84 13.21 -1.52 13.65
C ARG A 84 11.69 -1.63 13.56
N VAL A 85 11.13 -2.59 14.29
CA VAL A 85 9.68 -2.80 14.33
C VAL A 85 9.08 -1.98 15.46
N THR A 86 8.27 -0.98 15.13
CA THR A 86 7.47 -0.23 16.10
C THR A 86 6.09 -0.86 16.17
N HIS A 87 5.69 -1.33 17.34
CA HIS A 87 4.33 -1.83 17.54
C HIS A 87 3.36 -0.64 17.58
N ALA A 88 2.30 -0.70 16.76
CA ALA A 88 1.19 0.23 16.90
C ALA A 88 0.63 0.11 18.32
N GLN A 89 0.51 1.23 19.02
CA GLN A 89 -0.16 1.31 20.31
C GLN A 89 -1.66 1.10 20.06
N THR A 90 -2.10 -0.16 20.04
CA THR A 90 -3.53 -0.51 19.91
C THR A 90 -4.24 -0.50 21.26
N SER A 91 -3.59 -0.08 22.35
CA SER A 91 -4.31 0.13 23.59
C SER A 91 -5.19 1.37 23.43
N LEU A 92 -6.48 1.19 23.67
CA LEU A 92 -7.44 2.29 23.76
C LEU A 92 -6.91 3.37 24.70
N ASP A 93 -6.19 2.97 25.75
CA ASP A 93 -5.55 3.84 26.75
C ASP A 93 -4.53 4.81 26.13
N ALA A 94 -3.72 4.38 25.17
CA ALA A 94 -2.76 5.26 24.50
C ALA A 94 -3.46 6.25 23.56
N GLN A 95 -4.51 5.80 22.86
CA GLN A 95 -5.34 6.67 22.02
C GLN A 95 -6.11 7.69 22.87
N LEU A 96 -6.68 7.29 24.01
CA LEU A 96 -7.34 8.17 24.97
C LEU A 96 -6.37 9.16 25.60
N ALA A 97 -5.15 8.74 25.95
CA ALA A 97 -4.13 9.64 26.49
C ALA A 97 -3.66 10.69 25.48
N SER A 98 -3.76 10.39 24.18
CA SER A 98 -3.48 11.35 23.10
C SER A 98 -4.66 12.28 22.79
N PHE A 99 -5.87 11.97 23.29
CA PHE A 99 -7.06 12.77 23.07
C PHE A 99 -7.00 14.06 23.91
N ARG A 100 -7.02 15.21 23.24
CA ARG A 100 -7.05 16.54 23.86
C ARG A 100 -8.42 17.20 23.65
N PRO A 101 -9.40 16.96 24.54
CA PRO A 101 -10.77 17.47 24.37
C PRO A 101 -10.83 19.01 24.36
N GLU A 102 -9.86 19.67 24.97
CA GLU A 102 -9.70 21.13 25.01
C GLU A 102 -9.46 21.74 23.62
N VAL A 103 -8.87 20.99 22.69
CA VAL A 103 -8.49 21.47 21.35
C VAL A 103 -9.59 21.20 20.31
N HIS A 104 -10.41 20.18 20.52
CA HIS A 104 -11.39 19.70 19.54
C HIS A 104 -12.85 19.80 20.01
N GLY A 105 -13.11 20.41 21.16
CA GLY A 105 -14.48 20.57 21.68
C GLY A 105 -15.21 19.24 21.92
N GLY A 106 -14.48 18.13 22.04
CA GLY A 106 -15.05 16.78 22.17
C GLY A 106 -15.22 16.00 20.86
N GLU A 107 -14.82 16.53 19.70
CA GLU A 107 -14.82 15.77 18.44
C GLU A 107 -13.58 14.87 18.36
N PHE A 108 -13.81 13.59 18.09
CA PHE A 108 -12.73 12.63 17.82
C PHE A 108 -12.14 12.90 16.44
N PRO A 109 -10.80 12.97 16.29
CA PRO A 109 -10.19 13.09 14.98
C PRO A 109 -10.60 11.88 14.14
N SER A 110 -11.23 12.14 12.99
CA SER A 110 -11.56 11.09 12.03
C SER A 110 -10.26 10.54 11.43
N ASN A 111 -10.16 9.22 11.36
CA ASN A 111 -9.08 8.54 10.66
C ASN A 111 -9.29 8.71 9.13
N GLU A 112 -8.98 9.89 8.60
CA GLU A 112 -8.71 10.08 7.18
C GLU A 112 -7.20 10.01 6.90
#